data_AF-A0A843CWZ6-F1
#
_entry.id   AF-A0A843CWZ6-F1
#
_cell.length_a   1.000
_cell.length_b   1.000
_cell.length_c   1.000
_cell.angle_alpha   90.00
_cell.angle_beta   90.00
_cell.angle_gamma   90.00
#
_symmetry.space_group_name_H-M   'P 1'
#
loop_
_entity.id
_entity.type
_entity.pdbx_description
1 polymer ?
#
loop_
_entity_poly.entity_id
_entity_poly.type
_entity_poly.pdbx_seq_one_letter_code
_entity_poly.pdbx_strand_id
1 'polypeptide(L)'
;MRIYRKEGDQIQLIAFPDEHVQRGDYLLIEDQPLGKGLLVQVIDLQYANVPGILEDILRDVMTDGELAGEDMDPLNISSEVDALKDTRLAVCKIRGTITGEKDLSPTTSWLPSRTSSKIRSYPINRLIMNGGKLPLKVGYNEGDPIQIDASGLDGGLNIITGRKGTGKSHLAKLLLL
;
A
#
# COMPACT_ATOMS: atom_id res chain seq x y z
N MET A 1 -6.12 -7.92 6.48
CA MET A 1 -5.40 -6.75 6.98
C MET A 1 -6.27 -6.13 8.05
N ARG A 2 -5.69 -5.46 9.04
CA ARG A 2 -6.41 -4.75 10.10
C ARG A 2 -5.84 -3.36 10.33
N ILE A 3 -6.69 -2.42 10.73
CA ILE A 3 -6.25 -1.06 11.08
C ILE A 3 -5.58 -1.10 12.46
N TYR A 4 -4.30 -0.75 12.52
CA TYR A 4 -3.55 -0.66 13.77
C TYR A 4 -3.65 0.74 14.39
N ARG A 5 -3.24 1.76 13.63
CA ARG A 5 -3.13 3.14 14.13
C ARG A 5 -3.34 4.15 13.01
N LYS A 6 -3.79 5.36 13.38
CA LYS A 6 -3.83 6.53 12.50
C LYS A 6 -3.12 7.70 13.17
N GLU A 7 -2.20 8.34 12.45
CA GLU A 7 -1.43 9.50 12.92
C GLU A 7 -1.33 10.55 11.81
N GLY A 8 -1.85 11.75 12.03
CA GLY A 8 -1.81 12.80 11.00
C GLY A 8 -2.49 12.36 9.69
N ASP A 9 -1.71 12.34 8.60
CA ASP A 9 -2.12 11.89 7.27
C ASP A 9 -1.68 10.44 6.96
N GLN A 10 -1.24 9.69 7.97
CA GLN A 10 -0.80 8.32 7.84
C GLN A 10 -1.74 7.35 8.57
N ILE A 11 -1.92 6.17 7.99
CA ILE A 11 -2.59 5.04 8.62
C ILE A 11 -1.67 3.82 8.55
N GLN A 12 -1.60 3.08 9.65
CA GLN A 12 -0.81 1.87 9.76
C GLN A 12 -1.74 0.67 9.76
N LEU A 13 -1.45 -0.29 8.90
CA LEU A 13 -2.21 -1.52 8.73
C LEU A 13 -1.34 -2.71 9.12
N ILE A 14 -1.91 -3.67 9.83
CA ILE A 14 -1.32 -4.99 10.04
C ILE A 14 -1.72 -5.86 8.85
N ALA A 15 -0.73 -6.38 8.13
CA ALA A 15 -0.88 -7.32 7.04
C ALA A 15 -0.32 -8.68 7.46
N PHE A 16 -1.14 -9.72 7.39
CA PHE A 16 -0.72 -11.07 7.72
C PHE A 16 0.19 -11.64 6.61
N PRO A 17 0.94 -12.73 6.88
CA PRO A 17 1.88 -13.29 5.90
C PRO A 17 1.24 -13.71 4.57
N ASP A 18 0.00 -14.18 4.61
CA ASP A 18 -0.79 -14.61 3.45
C ASP A 18 -1.29 -13.44 2.58
N GLU A 19 -1.17 -12.20 3.06
CA GLU A 19 -1.71 -11.03 2.37
C GLU A 19 -0.66 -10.37 1.49
N HIS A 20 -0.91 -10.27 0.18
CA HIS A 20 0.01 -9.56 -0.70
C HIS A 20 -0.15 -8.04 -0.57
N VAL A 21 0.90 -7.39 -0.08
CA VAL A 21 1.02 -5.93 -0.01
C VAL A 21 2.46 -5.52 -0.34
N GLN A 22 2.59 -4.53 -1.21
CA GLN A 22 3.87 -3.98 -1.66
C GLN A 22 3.88 -2.46 -1.53
N ARG A 23 5.09 -1.89 -1.50
CA ARG A 23 5.27 -0.44 -1.52
C ARG A 23 4.80 0.12 -2.84
N GLY A 24 3.93 1.13 -2.80
CA GLY A 24 3.32 1.75 -3.98
C GLY A 24 1.86 1.35 -4.18
N ASP A 25 1.44 0.22 -3.60
CA ASP A 25 0.07 -0.27 -3.71
C ASP A 25 -0.93 0.72 -3.15
N TYR A 26 -2.10 0.76 -3.79
CA TYR A 26 -3.24 1.51 -3.31
C TYR A 26 -4.23 0.55 -2.67
N LEU A 27 -4.67 0.90 -1.47
CA LEU A 27 -5.65 0.14 -0.71
C LEU A 27 -6.87 1.02 -0.46
N LEU A 28 -8.05 0.40 -0.48
CA LEU A 28 -9.31 1.03 -0.10
C LEU A 28 -9.78 0.44 1.23
N ILE A 29 -10.00 1.32 2.20
CA ILE A 29 -10.56 0.98 3.50
C ILE A 29 -12.04 1.38 3.49
N GLU A 30 -12.92 0.40 3.32
CA GLU A 30 -14.35 0.60 3.20
C GLU A 30 -15.06 0.41 4.53
N ASP A 31 -15.79 1.43 4.98
CA ASP A 31 -16.71 1.32 6.11
C ASP A 31 -18.12 1.13 5.56
N GLN A 32 -18.54 -0.14 5.50
CA GLN A 32 -19.83 -0.55 4.95
C GLN A 32 -21.03 0.19 5.58
N PRO A 33 -21.12 0.34 6.91
CA PRO A 33 -22.16 1.15 7.56
C PRO A 33 -22.33 2.57 7.00
N LEU A 34 -21.25 3.22 6.55
CA LEU A 34 -21.25 4.62 6.12
C LEU A 34 -21.20 4.79 4.60
N GLY A 35 -20.99 3.71 3.84
CA GLY A 35 -20.83 3.78 2.38
C GLY A 35 -19.64 4.64 1.93
N LYS A 36 -18.62 4.78 2.79
CA LYS A 36 -17.44 5.61 2.55
C LYS A 36 -16.19 4.73 2.48
N GLY A 37 -15.31 5.05 1.55
CA GLY A 37 -13.99 4.44 1.41
C GLY A 37 -12.89 5.45 1.71
N LEU A 38 -11.84 5.04 2.41
CA LEU A 38 -10.61 5.82 2.56
C LEU A 38 -9.55 5.25 1.63
N LEU A 39 -9.08 6.04 0.67
CA LEU A 39 -8.01 5.65 -0.23
C LEU A 39 -6.65 5.93 0.42
N VAL A 40 -5.83 4.91 0.52
CA VAL A 40 -4.51 4.99 1.13
C VAL A 40 -3.47 4.36 0.22
N GLN A 41 -2.25 4.87 0.23
CA GLN A 41 -1.13 4.32 -0.53
C GLN A 41 -0.05 3.82 0.40
N VAL A 42 0.43 2.60 0.20
CA VAL A 42 1.52 2.01 0.97
C VAL A 42 2.81 2.75 0.63
N ILE A 43 3.37 3.48 1.60
CA ILE A 43 4.62 4.23 1.43
C ILE A 43 5.83 3.51 2.00
N ASP A 44 5.61 2.57 2.92
CA ASP A 44 6.63 1.75 3.55
C ASP A 44 6.06 0.43 4.11
N LEU A 45 6.92 -0.58 4.23
CA LEU A 45 6.59 -1.90 4.81
C LEU A 45 7.64 -2.27 5.84
N GLN A 46 7.18 -2.62 7.04
CA GLN A 46 8.02 -2.95 8.18
C GLN A 46 7.56 -4.26 8.80
N TYR A 47 8.40 -4.90 9.62
CA TYR A 47 7.94 -6.00 10.48
C TYR A 47 7.12 -5.45 11.64
N ALA A 48 6.10 -6.20 12.07
CA ALA A 48 5.39 -5.88 13.29
C ALA A 48 6.34 -6.06 14.49
N ASN A 49 6.63 -4.98 15.21
CA ASN A 49 7.50 -5.04 16.38
C ASN A 49 6.69 -5.57 17.59
N VAL A 50 6.66 -6.90 17.74
CA VAL A 50 6.04 -7.56 18.90
C VAL A 50 7.12 -7.78 19.97
N PRO A 51 6.90 -7.34 21.23
CA PRO A 51 7.82 -7.63 22.32
C PRO A 51 8.11 -9.13 22.46
N GLY A 52 9.37 -9.49 22.70
CA GLY A 52 9.80 -10.89 22.84
C GLY A 52 10.22 -11.58 21.54
N ILE A 53 9.91 -11.00 20.38
CA ILE A 53 10.22 -11.65 19.09
C ILE A 53 11.72 -11.81 18.83
N LEU A 54 12.54 -10.89 19.32
CA LEU A 54 14.00 -10.99 19.25
C LEU A 54 14.52 -12.14 20.11
N GLU A 55 13.98 -12.33 21.31
CA GLU A 55 14.38 -13.44 22.18
C GLU A 55 14.04 -14.78 21.54
N ASP A 56 12.87 -14.86 20.92
CA ASP A 56 12.39 -16.06 20.24
C ASP A 56 13.25 -16.40 19.01
N ILE A 57 13.55 -15.41 18.15
CA ILE A 57 14.46 -15.59 17.01
C ILE A 57 15.85 -16.04 17.46
N LEU A 58 16.38 -15.46 18.56
CA LEU A 58 17.68 -15.87 19.10
C LEU A 58 17.66 -17.30 19.63
N ARG A 59 16.55 -17.73 20.25
CA ARG A 59 16.37 -19.10 20.74
C ARG A 59 16.35 -20.09 19.59
N ASP A 60 15.62 -19.80 18.51
CA ASP A 60 15.57 -20.66 17.32
C ASP A 60 16.98 -20.86 16.75
N VAL A 61 17.72 -19.76 16.52
CA VAL A 61 19.08 -19.81 15.97
C VAL A 61 20.05 -20.59 16.87
N MET A 62 19.89 -20.53 18.20
CA MET A 62 20.71 -21.30 19.13
C MET A 62 20.36 -22.78 19.18
N THR A 63 19.14 -23.15 18.79
CA THR A 63 18.61 -24.53 18.88
C THR A 63 18.75 -25.29 17.55
N ASP A 64 18.89 -24.57 16.43
CA ASP A 64 19.03 -25.08 15.05
C ASP A 64 20.25 -25.99 14.80
N GLY A 65 21.09 -26.23 15.81
CA GLY A 65 22.37 -26.94 15.69
C GLY A 65 22.44 -28.36 16.26
N GLU A 66 21.49 -28.84 17.09
CA GLU A 66 21.81 -29.95 18.01
C GLU A 66 20.84 -31.14 18.08
N LEU A 67 19.71 -31.16 17.37
CA LEU A 67 18.71 -32.23 17.55
C LEU A 67 18.29 -32.88 16.24
N ALA A 68 18.73 -34.13 16.02
CA ALA A 68 18.16 -34.99 14.99
C ALA A 68 16.83 -35.57 15.51
N GLY A 69 15.71 -34.97 15.09
CA GLY A 69 14.35 -35.42 15.38
C GLY A 69 13.36 -34.66 14.50
N GLU A 70 12.18 -35.25 14.23
CA GLU A 70 11.08 -34.50 13.62
C GLU A 70 10.39 -33.65 14.70
N ASP A 71 10.39 -32.33 14.52
CA ASP A 71 9.60 -31.43 15.37
C ASP A 71 8.11 -31.68 15.13
N MET A 72 7.45 -32.22 16.17
CA MET A 72 6.02 -32.50 16.16
C MET A 72 5.27 -31.33 16.81
N ASP A 73 4.47 -30.61 16.02
CA ASP A 73 3.57 -29.55 16.51
C ASP A 73 2.09 -29.96 16.41
N PRO A 74 1.59 -30.84 17.29
CA PRO A 74 0.21 -31.32 17.24
C PRO A 74 -0.84 -30.24 17.55
N LEU A 75 -0.43 -29.06 18.05
CA LEU A 75 -1.31 -27.95 18.41
C LEU A 75 -1.16 -26.73 17.49
N ASN A 76 -0.31 -26.80 16.46
CA ASN A 76 0.02 -25.71 15.54
C ASN A 76 0.50 -24.42 16.24
N ILE A 77 1.11 -24.53 17.42
CA ILE A 77 1.56 -23.35 18.18
C ILE A 77 2.76 -22.70 17.51
N SER A 78 3.72 -23.51 17.03
CA SER A 78 4.91 -23.01 16.33
C SER A 78 4.50 -22.28 15.04
N SER A 79 3.53 -22.84 14.32
CA SER A 79 3.01 -22.26 13.08
C SER A 79 2.35 -20.90 13.30
N GLU A 80 1.60 -20.73 14.40
CA GLU A 80 0.98 -19.45 14.76
C GLU A 80 2.02 -18.41 15.23
N VAL A 81 3.07 -18.84 15.94
CA VAL A 81 4.18 -17.97 16.33
C VAL A 81 4.96 -17.48 15.11
N ASP A 82 5.22 -18.36 14.14
CA ASP A 82 5.87 -17.99 12.88
C ASP A 82 5.01 -17.00 12.08
N ALA A 83 3.69 -17.20 12.06
CA ALA A 83 2.78 -16.24 11.45
C ALA A 83 2.83 -14.86 12.11
N LEU A 84 3.03 -14.80 13.44
CA LEU A 84 3.25 -13.54 14.16
C LEU A 84 4.61 -12.91 13.82
N LYS A 85 5.67 -13.70 13.66
CA LYS A 85 7.01 -13.24 13.23
C LYS A 85 6.99 -12.58 11.86
N ASP A 86 6.25 -13.16 10.93
CA ASP A 86 6.15 -12.69 9.55
C ASP A 86 5.05 -11.65 9.33
N THR A 87 4.34 -11.25 10.38
CA THR A 87 3.33 -10.21 10.30
C THR A 87 3.99 -8.86 9.98
N ARG A 88 3.45 -8.16 8.98
CA ARG A 88 4.00 -6.88 8.48
C ARG A 88 3.14 -5.70 8.91
N LEU A 89 3.80 -4.59 9.20
CA LEU A 89 3.22 -3.28 9.41
C LEU A 89 3.35 -2.46 8.11
N ALA A 90 2.23 -2.24 7.43
CA ALA A 90 2.16 -1.38 6.27
C ALA A 90 1.87 0.06 6.67
N VAL A 91 2.84 0.95 6.44
CA VAL A 91 2.68 2.39 6.66
C VAL A 91 2.10 3.00 5.38
N CYS A 92 0.90 3.55 5.50
CA CYS A 92 0.14 4.07 4.37
C CYS A 92 -0.11 5.57 4.51
N LYS A 93 -0.02 6.31 3.40
CA LYS A 93 -0.40 7.73 3.32
C LYS A 93 -1.84 7.87 2.80
N ILE A 94 -2.64 8.66 3.49
CA ILE A 94 -4.02 8.96 3.09
C ILE A 94 -4.00 9.84 1.84
N ARG A 95 -4.74 9.44 0.80
CA ARG A 95 -4.84 10.15 -0.48
C ARG A 95 -6.17 10.84 -0.68
N GLY A 96 -7.20 10.41 0.03
CA GLY A 96 -8.52 11.04 0.02
C GLY A 96 -9.62 10.07 0.42
N THR A 97 -10.85 10.55 0.32
CA THR A 97 -12.06 9.79 0.61
C THR A 97 -12.78 9.50 -0.70
N ILE A 98 -13.20 8.26 -0.90
CA ILE A 98 -14.04 7.85 -2.02
C ILE A 98 -15.47 7.69 -1.50
N THR A 99 -16.41 8.40 -2.11
CA THR A 99 -17.85 8.24 -1.87
C THR A 99 -18.49 7.64 -3.11
N GLY A 100 -19.14 6.48 -2.98
CA GLY A 100 -19.63 5.73 -4.15
C GLY A 100 -18.49 5.08 -4.94
N GLU A 101 -18.59 5.04 -6.28
CA GLU A 101 -17.63 4.28 -7.11
C GLU A 101 -16.48 5.10 -7.72
N LYS A 102 -16.59 6.43 -7.85
CA LYS A 102 -15.64 7.21 -8.68
C LYS A 102 -15.20 8.57 -8.13
N ASP A 103 -15.88 9.16 -7.16
CA ASP A 103 -15.56 10.51 -6.73
C ASP A 103 -14.55 10.49 -5.58
N LEU A 104 -13.29 10.81 -5.91
CA LEU A 104 -12.24 11.04 -4.92
C LEU A 104 -12.32 12.49 -4.41
N SER A 105 -12.74 12.64 -3.16
CA SER A 105 -12.58 13.90 -2.44
C SER A 105 -11.20 13.95 -1.78
N PRO A 106 -10.39 15.00 -2.00
CA PRO A 106 -9.10 15.16 -1.33
C PRO A 106 -9.24 15.47 0.16
N THR A 107 -10.44 15.81 0.63
CA THR A 107 -10.70 16.08 2.05
C THR A 107 -11.05 14.79 2.79
N THR A 108 -10.42 14.61 3.94
CA THR A 108 -10.72 13.53 4.88
C THR A 108 -11.08 14.14 6.23
N SER A 109 -12.38 14.13 6.56
CA SER A 109 -12.91 14.60 7.85
C SER A 109 -13.38 13.46 8.76
N TRP A 110 -13.09 12.23 8.39
CA TRP A 110 -13.65 11.03 9.01
C TRP A 110 -12.62 9.89 9.07
N LEU A 111 -12.81 8.98 10.03
CA LEU A 111 -11.95 7.83 10.27
C LEU A 111 -12.76 6.52 10.16
N PRO A 112 -12.33 5.55 9.34
CA PRO A 112 -13.00 4.25 9.24
C PRO A 112 -12.94 3.47 10.56
N SER A 113 -14.00 2.69 10.81
CA SER A 113 -14.08 1.78 11.96
C SER A 113 -12.96 0.73 11.94
N ARG A 114 -12.35 0.46 13.11
CA ARG A 114 -11.28 -0.56 13.21
C ARG A 114 -11.78 -2.00 13.04
N THR A 115 -13.03 -2.27 13.41
CA THR A 115 -13.58 -3.63 13.51
C THR A 115 -14.46 -3.99 12.33
N SER A 116 -15.23 -3.03 11.81
CA SER A 116 -16.21 -3.26 10.73
C SER A 116 -15.71 -2.88 9.35
N SER A 117 -14.54 -2.25 9.22
CA SER A 117 -14.00 -1.88 7.90
C SER A 117 -13.41 -3.07 7.18
N LYS A 118 -13.56 -3.08 5.85
CA LYS A 118 -12.91 -4.02 4.94
C LYS A 118 -11.78 -3.31 4.20
N ILE A 119 -10.65 -3.98 4.09
CA ILE A 119 -9.47 -3.45 3.39
C ILE A 119 -9.26 -4.32 2.16
N ARG A 120 -9.14 -3.69 0.99
CA ARG A 120 -8.90 -4.38 -0.28
C ARG A 120 -7.94 -3.60 -1.16
N SER A 121 -7.24 -4.30 -2.06
CA SER A 121 -6.48 -3.66 -3.12
C SER A 121 -7.41 -2.81 -4.00
N TYR A 122 -6.92 -1.63 -4.39
CA TYR A 122 -7.65 -0.68 -5.20
C TYR A 122 -6.89 -0.38 -6.49
N PRO A 123 -7.45 -0.71 -7.68
CA PRO A 123 -6.81 -0.42 -8.95
C PRO A 123 -6.86 1.08 -9.21
N ILE A 124 -5.77 1.78 -8.86
CA ILE A 124 -5.66 3.24 -8.94
C ILE A 124 -5.89 3.79 -10.35
N ASN A 125 -5.70 2.96 -11.37
CA ASN A 125 -6.01 3.29 -12.76
C ASN A 125 -7.46 3.76 -12.93
N ARG A 126 -8.41 3.26 -12.12
CA ARG A 126 -9.80 3.75 -12.13
C ARG A 126 -9.95 5.24 -11.78
N LEU A 127 -8.98 5.81 -11.06
CA LEU A 127 -8.95 7.23 -10.69
C LEU A 127 -8.01 8.05 -11.58
N ILE A 128 -6.91 7.45 -12.04
CA ILE A 128 -5.89 8.12 -12.88
C ILE A 128 -6.31 8.18 -14.36
N MET A 129 -7.12 7.22 -14.84
CA MET A 129 -7.54 7.14 -16.24
C MET A 129 -8.67 8.12 -16.57
N ASN A 130 -8.40 9.41 -16.44
CA ASN A 130 -9.17 10.44 -17.13
C ASN A 130 -8.22 11.12 -18.12
N GLY A 131 -7.98 10.43 -19.22
CA GLY A 131 -7.51 11.07 -20.44
C GLY A 131 -8.55 12.12 -20.81
N GLY A 132 -8.29 13.37 -20.44
CA GLY A 132 -9.22 14.47 -20.61
C GLY A 132 -9.31 14.89 -22.07
N LYS A 133 -9.30 16.18 -22.36
CA LYS A 133 -9.49 16.66 -23.73
C LYS A 133 -8.33 16.30 -24.65
N LEU A 134 -7.11 16.25 -24.11
CA LEU A 134 -5.90 15.94 -24.86
C LEU A 134 -5.09 14.83 -24.16
N PRO A 135 -5.53 13.57 -24.24
CA PRO A 135 -4.89 12.47 -23.51
C PRO A 135 -3.51 12.14 -24.08
N LEU A 136 -2.49 12.19 -23.22
CA LEU A 136 -1.13 11.82 -23.52
C LEU A 136 -0.72 10.62 -22.67
N LYS A 137 -0.20 9.57 -23.31
CA LYS A 137 0.28 8.37 -22.63
C LYS A 137 1.68 8.57 -22.08
N VAL A 138 1.84 8.38 -20.77
CA VAL A 138 3.13 8.56 -20.08
C VAL A 138 3.80 7.26 -19.65
N GLY A 139 3.05 6.16 -19.58
CA GLY A 139 3.59 4.88 -19.15
C GLY A 139 2.50 3.83 -18.93
N TYR A 140 2.78 2.91 -18.01
CA TYR A 140 1.89 1.81 -17.65
C TYR A 140 1.88 1.59 -16.14
N ASN A 141 0.75 1.13 -15.61
CA ASN A 141 0.61 0.62 -14.26
C ASN A 141 -0.12 -0.72 -14.31
N GLU A 142 0.52 -1.79 -13.83
CA GLU A 142 -0.02 -3.16 -13.90
C GLU A 142 -0.48 -3.60 -15.29
N GLY A 143 0.16 -3.07 -16.34
CA GLY A 143 -0.16 -3.35 -17.74
C GLY A 143 -1.18 -2.40 -18.38
N ASP A 144 -1.93 -1.63 -17.58
CA ASP A 144 -2.83 -0.60 -18.10
C ASP A 144 -2.07 0.68 -18.45
N PRO A 145 -2.43 1.36 -19.55
CA PRO A 145 -1.79 2.62 -19.93
C PRO A 145 -2.16 3.75 -18.94
N ILE A 146 -1.14 4.45 -18.46
CA ILE A 146 -1.33 5.70 -17.72
C ILE A 146 -1.37 6.86 -18.71
N GLN A 147 -2.41 7.67 -18.63
CA GLN A 147 -2.60 8.86 -19.44
C GLN A 147 -2.77 10.10 -18.56
N ILE A 148 -2.29 11.24 -19.05
CA ILE A 148 -2.51 12.57 -18.47
C ILE A 148 -3.20 13.46 -19.51
N ASP A 149 -3.97 14.46 -19.08
CA ASP A 149 -4.50 15.46 -20.00
C ASP A 149 -3.44 16.56 -20.23
N ALA A 150 -2.92 16.63 -21.45
CA ALA A 150 -1.92 17.62 -21.84
C ALA A 150 -2.44 19.06 -21.77
N SER A 151 -3.76 19.28 -21.79
CA SER A 151 -4.31 20.62 -21.55
C SER A 151 -4.02 21.15 -20.14
N GLY A 152 -3.80 20.26 -19.16
CA GLY A 152 -3.36 20.64 -17.81
C GLY A 152 -1.87 20.99 -17.71
N LEU A 153 -1.08 20.70 -18.75
CA LEU A 153 0.32 21.10 -18.84
C LEU A 153 0.48 22.49 -19.45
N ASP A 154 -0.53 22.95 -20.20
CA ASP A 154 -0.49 24.23 -20.90
C ASP A 154 -0.63 25.42 -19.93
N GLY A 155 0.13 26.48 -20.18
CA GLY A 155 0.13 27.70 -19.35
C GLY A 155 0.75 27.56 -17.94
N GLY A 156 1.20 26.37 -17.54
CA GLY A 156 1.80 26.09 -16.22
C GLY A 156 3.31 25.84 -16.24
N LEU A 157 3.97 26.03 -15.10
CA LEU A 157 5.36 25.60 -14.90
C LEU A 157 5.41 24.09 -14.61
N ASN A 158 5.88 23.30 -15.57
CA ASN A 158 6.07 21.86 -15.43
C ASN A 158 7.51 21.53 -15.01
N ILE A 159 7.68 20.78 -13.91
CA ILE A 159 9.00 20.43 -13.37
C ILE A 159 9.19 18.91 -13.38
N ILE A 160 10.20 18.42 -14.11
CA ILE A 160 10.60 17.00 -14.12
C ILE A 160 11.91 16.84 -13.36
N THR A 161 11.88 16.18 -12.20
CA THR A 161 13.04 15.97 -11.32
C THR A 161 13.31 14.49 -11.05
N GLY A 162 14.53 14.17 -10.60
CA GLY A 162 14.99 12.79 -10.38
C GLY A 162 16.53 12.66 -10.46
N ARG A 163 17.09 11.58 -9.90
CA ARG A 163 18.54 11.32 -9.89
C ARG A 163 19.10 11.12 -11.30
N LYS A 164 20.42 11.20 -11.48
CA LYS A 164 21.06 10.90 -12.78
C LYS A 164 20.70 9.45 -13.19
N GLY A 165 20.33 9.25 -14.46
CA GLY A 165 19.96 7.94 -14.99
C GLY A 165 18.48 7.52 -14.81
N THR A 166 17.63 8.31 -14.16
CA THR A 166 16.22 7.93 -13.90
C THR A 166 15.24 8.23 -15.04
N GLY A 167 15.71 8.40 -16.28
CA GLY A 167 14.83 8.57 -17.44
C GLY A 167 14.14 9.95 -17.59
N LYS A 168 14.57 11.02 -16.89
CA LYS A 168 13.98 12.36 -17.03
C LYS A 168 13.88 12.86 -18.48
N SER A 169 14.98 12.75 -19.23
CA SER A 169 15.02 13.16 -20.64
C SER A 169 14.17 12.26 -21.54
N HIS A 170 13.96 11.00 -21.14
CA HIS A 170 13.06 10.09 -21.85
C HIS A 170 11.61 10.51 -21.66
N LEU A 171 11.19 10.78 -20.42
CA LEU A 171 9.85 11.30 -20.14
C LEU A 171 9.60 12.64 -20.84
N ALA A 172 10.55 13.58 -20.79
CA ALA A 172 10.42 14.87 -21.48
C ALA A 172 10.21 14.71 -22.99
N LYS A 173 10.88 13.75 -23.63
CA LYS A 173 10.67 13.43 -25.05
C LYS A 173 9.29 12.84 -25.30
N LEU A 174 8.80 11.93 -24.45
CA LEU A 174 7.44 11.37 -24.55
C LEU A 174 6.34 12.43 -24.39
N LEU A 175 6.62 13.54 -23.70
CA LEU A 175 5.67 14.65 -23.56
C LEU A 175 5.62 15.56 -24.79
N LEU A 176 6.67 15.57 -25.61
CA LEU A 176 6.84 16.49 -26.74
C LEU A 176 6.65 15.83 -28.12
N LEU A 177 6.85 14.52 -28.21
CA LEU A 177 6.78 13.71 -29.43
C LEU A 177 5.47 12.90 -29.45
#